data_AF-A0AAT9HN43-F1
#
_entry.id   AF-A0AAT9HN43-F1
#
_cell.length_a   1.000
_cell.length_b   1.000
_cell.length_c   1.000
_cell.angle_alpha   90.00
_cell.angle_beta   90.00
_cell.angle_gamma   90.00
#
_symmetry.space_group_name_H-M   'P 1'
#
loop_
_entity.id
_entity.type
_entity.pdbx_description
1 polymer ?
#
loop_
_entity_poly.entity_id
_entity_poly.type
_entity_poly.pdbx_seq_one_letter_code
_entity_poly.pdbx_strand_id
1 'polypeptide(L)'
;MKGTGRFKDWDVSAVYRAVGYLSDKLPKLPWDLDSGTVPDQGGRVLQESGEHLRSTYVTGWIRRGPVGLIGHTKGDANETVANLLEDYAAGRLDTPETPARRPWTRSSPSAASASPPGTAGTAWTPRRRRWARRRAARG
;
A
#
# COMPACT_ATOMS: atom_id res chain seq x y z
N MET A 1 11.38 -19.76 20.79
CA MET A 1 11.15 -21.17 20.38
C MET A 1 12.51 -21.82 20.10
N LYS A 2 12.70 -23.10 20.43
CA LYS A 2 13.94 -23.84 20.15
C LYS A 2 13.63 -24.99 19.18
N GLY A 3 14.36 -25.08 18.09
CA GLY A 3 14.17 -26.13 17.07
C GLY A 3 14.50 -27.53 17.60
N THR A 4 14.00 -28.58 16.94
CA THR A 4 14.17 -29.98 17.37
C THR A 4 15.59 -30.54 17.16
N GLY A 5 16.48 -29.80 16.50
CA GLY A 5 17.86 -30.21 16.21
C GLY A 5 18.02 -31.32 15.15
N ARG A 6 16.92 -31.82 14.57
CA ARG A 6 16.94 -32.80 13.48
C ARG A 6 16.82 -32.10 12.13
N PHE A 7 17.69 -32.46 11.20
CA PHE A 7 17.71 -31.92 9.83
C PHE A 7 17.44 -33.02 8.80
N LYS A 8 16.92 -32.64 7.63
CA LYS A 8 16.68 -33.54 6.51
C LYS A 8 17.01 -32.82 5.20
N ASP A 9 17.89 -33.43 4.43
CA ASP A 9 18.28 -32.93 3.11
C ASP A 9 17.37 -33.48 2.01
N TRP A 10 17.18 -32.68 0.96
CA TRP A 10 16.37 -33.00 -0.20
C TRP A 10 17.12 -32.56 -1.46
N ASP A 11 17.22 -33.44 -2.44
CA ASP A 11 17.77 -33.09 -3.75
C ASP A 11 16.71 -32.34 -4.57
N VAL A 12 16.90 -31.03 -4.74
CA VAL A 12 15.97 -30.14 -5.44
C VAL A 12 16.74 -29.19 -6.36
N SER A 13 16.15 -28.86 -7.50
CA SER A 13 16.77 -27.95 -8.47
C SER A 13 16.31 -26.49 -8.31
N ALA A 14 15.26 -26.24 -7.55
CA ALA A 14 14.73 -24.89 -7.30
C ALA A 14 13.98 -24.82 -5.97
N VAL A 15 14.03 -23.65 -5.33
CA VAL A 15 13.33 -23.34 -4.09
C VAL A 15 12.60 -22.01 -4.24
N TYR A 16 11.31 -21.99 -3.89
CA TYR A 16 10.46 -20.79 -3.91
C TYR A 16 9.95 -20.51 -2.51
N ARG A 17 10.28 -19.34 -1.97
CA ARG A 17 9.82 -18.90 -0.65
C ARG A 17 8.49 -18.17 -0.79
N ALA A 18 7.41 -18.79 -0.29
CA ALA A 18 6.05 -18.22 -0.29
C ALA A 18 5.51 -18.10 1.14
N VAL A 19 6.26 -17.46 2.03
CA VAL A 19 5.93 -17.33 3.47
C VAL A 19 5.25 -16.02 3.84
N GLY A 20 4.72 -15.31 2.85
CA GLY A 20 4.09 -14.00 3.02
C GLY A 20 4.99 -12.84 2.62
N TYR A 21 4.42 -11.64 2.71
CA TYR A 21 5.10 -10.37 2.46
C TYR A 21 5.37 -9.66 3.80
N LEU A 22 6.14 -8.58 3.76
CA LEU A 22 6.24 -7.63 4.85
C LEU A 22 6.35 -6.26 4.21
N SER A 23 5.64 -5.26 4.73
CA SER A 23 5.70 -3.92 4.18
C SER A 23 7.03 -3.26 4.55
N ASP A 24 7.53 -2.38 3.68
CA ASP A 24 8.71 -1.58 3.98
C ASP A 24 8.33 -0.32 4.78
N LYS A 25 9.22 0.10 5.67
CA LYS A 25 9.05 1.33 6.45
C LYS A 25 8.96 2.54 5.53
N LEU A 26 7.90 3.30 5.67
CA LEU A 26 7.73 4.57 4.95
C LEU A 26 8.36 5.73 5.75
N PRO A 27 9.20 6.57 5.12
CA PRO A 27 9.72 7.77 5.77
C PRO A 27 8.58 8.67 6.26
N LYS A 28 8.77 9.30 7.43
CA LYS A 28 7.83 10.25 8.05
C LYS A 28 6.53 9.63 8.59
N LEU A 29 6.38 8.31 8.55
CA LEU A 29 5.29 7.62 9.23
C LEU A 29 5.81 6.86 10.46
N PRO A 30 5.00 6.77 11.52
CA PRO A 30 5.25 5.85 12.63
C PRO A 30 5.22 4.41 12.11
N TRP A 31 5.94 3.52 12.79
CA TRP A 31 6.21 2.18 12.28
C TRP A 31 6.32 1.16 13.41
N ASP A 32 5.58 0.05 13.28
CA ASP A 32 5.75 -1.12 14.12
C ASP A 32 6.65 -2.14 13.39
N LEU A 33 7.82 -2.41 13.98
CA LEU A 33 8.81 -3.33 13.42
C LEU A 33 8.35 -4.79 13.49
N ASP A 34 7.54 -5.16 14.47
CA ASP A 34 7.14 -6.54 14.70
C ASP A 34 6.05 -6.97 13.72
N SER A 35 5.05 -6.11 13.51
CA SER A 35 3.96 -6.37 12.57
C SER A 35 4.24 -5.90 11.14
N GLY A 36 5.19 -4.98 10.94
CA GLY A 36 5.48 -4.37 9.65
C GLY A 36 4.31 -3.55 9.11
N THR A 37 3.61 -2.84 10.00
CA THR A 37 2.47 -1.97 9.67
C THR A 37 2.66 -0.56 10.24
N VAL A 38 1.80 0.35 9.77
CA VAL A 38 1.68 1.69 10.36
C VAL A 38 0.64 1.63 11.47
N PRO A 39 0.97 2.01 12.72
CA PRO A 39 0.02 2.06 13.82
C PRO A 39 -1.17 2.98 13.52
N ASP A 40 -2.39 2.50 13.74
CA ASP A 40 -3.62 3.24 13.43
C ASP A 40 -4.77 2.92 14.39
N GLN A 41 -5.78 3.79 14.39
CA GLN A 41 -7.10 3.52 14.95
C GLN A 41 -8.21 3.86 13.94
N GLY A 42 -8.89 2.85 13.40
CA GLY A 42 -9.91 3.08 12.37
C GLY A 42 -9.35 3.64 11.05
N GLY A 43 -8.07 3.44 10.78
CA GLY A 43 -7.35 3.98 9.63
C GLY A 43 -6.71 5.35 9.90
N ARG A 44 -6.96 5.97 11.06
CA ARG A 44 -6.27 7.18 11.53
C ARG A 44 -4.88 6.83 12.03
N VAL A 45 -3.82 7.32 11.38
CA VAL A 45 -2.44 7.04 11.81
C VAL A 45 -2.20 7.59 13.22
N LEU A 46 -1.54 6.81 14.07
CA LEU A 46 -1.21 7.19 15.44
C LEU A 46 0.28 7.54 15.57
N GLN A 47 0.59 8.68 16.16
CA GLN A 47 1.94 9.07 16.56
C GLN A 47 2.43 8.20 17.74
N GLU A 48 3.71 8.32 18.08
CA GLU A 48 4.30 7.62 19.23
C GLU A 48 3.64 8.02 20.57
N SER A 49 3.08 9.23 20.65
CA SER A 49 2.27 9.69 21.79
C SER A 49 0.90 9.01 21.91
N GLY A 50 0.47 8.25 20.90
CA GLY A 50 -0.87 7.69 20.79
C GLY A 50 -1.91 8.67 20.21
N GLU A 51 -1.53 9.90 19.91
CA GLU A 51 -2.42 10.87 19.27
C GLU A 51 -2.49 10.66 17.75
N HIS A 52 -3.63 11.00 17.16
CA HIS A 52 -3.78 10.95 15.71
C HIS A 52 -2.81 11.92 15.01
N LEU A 53 -2.02 11.38 14.07
CA LEU A 53 -1.28 12.19 13.11
C LEU A 53 -2.26 12.81 12.13
N ARG A 54 -2.57 14.08 12.35
CA ARG A 54 -3.60 14.84 11.63
C ARG A 54 -3.51 14.67 10.12
N SER A 55 -4.67 14.58 9.47
CA SER A 55 -4.82 14.48 8.02
C SER A 55 -4.16 13.23 7.39
N THR A 56 -3.73 12.25 8.19
CA THR A 56 -2.96 11.09 7.71
C THR A 56 -3.69 9.78 7.97
N TYR A 57 -3.98 9.04 6.91
CA TYR A 57 -4.76 7.80 6.97
C TYR A 57 -4.10 6.64 6.23
N VAL A 58 -4.36 5.43 6.68
CA VAL A 58 -3.85 4.18 6.08
C VAL A 58 -4.96 3.16 5.89
N THR A 59 -4.85 2.34 4.84
CA THR A 59 -5.78 1.24 4.52
C THR A 59 -5.04 0.13 3.79
N GLY A 60 -5.54 -1.10 3.87
CA GLY A 60 -5.02 -2.28 3.19
C GLY A 60 -3.91 -2.97 3.97
N TRP A 61 -2.94 -3.56 3.25
CA TRP A 61 -1.88 -4.37 3.86
C TRP A 61 -0.91 -3.57 4.73
N ILE A 62 -0.71 -2.28 4.44
CA ILE A 62 0.12 -1.41 5.28
C ILE A 62 -0.49 -1.18 6.67
N ARG A 63 -1.81 -1.39 6.79
CA ARG A 63 -2.59 -1.24 8.02
C ARG A 63 -2.71 -2.56 8.79
N ARG A 64 -3.13 -3.63 8.11
CA ARG A 64 -3.50 -4.92 8.75
C ARG A 64 -2.52 -6.06 8.51
N GLY A 65 -1.42 -5.80 7.81
CA GLY A 65 -0.50 -6.83 7.32
C GLY A 65 -1.01 -7.53 6.06
N PRO A 66 -0.16 -8.39 5.47
CA PRO A 66 -0.36 -9.02 4.16
C PRO A 66 -1.32 -10.23 4.21
N VAL A 67 -2.47 -10.06 4.85
CA VAL A 67 -3.46 -11.12 5.06
C VAL A 67 -4.81 -10.69 4.50
N GLY A 68 -5.49 -11.64 3.88
CA GLY A 68 -6.85 -11.47 3.37
C GLY A 68 -6.95 -11.44 1.84
N LEU A 69 -8.12 -11.87 1.35
CA LEU A 69 -8.47 -11.81 -0.06
C LEU A 69 -8.81 -10.37 -0.48
N ILE A 70 -8.89 -10.12 -1.79
CA ILE A 70 -9.21 -8.79 -2.36
C ILE A 70 -10.48 -8.18 -1.72
N GLY A 71 -11.49 -8.99 -1.41
CA GLY A 71 -12.74 -8.53 -0.77
C GLY A 71 -12.55 -7.98 0.65
N HIS A 72 -11.59 -8.50 1.42
CA HIS A 72 -11.33 -8.02 2.78
C HIS A 72 -10.80 -6.59 2.81
N THR A 73 -10.14 -6.15 1.74
CA THR A 73 -9.58 -4.80 1.64
C THR A 73 -10.67 -3.74 1.40
N LYS A 74 -11.82 -4.13 0.83
CA LYS A 74 -12.93 -3.20 0.58
C LYS A 74 -13.56 -2.69 1.90
N GLY A 75 -13.84 -3.59 2.84
CA GLY A 75 -14.43 -3.20 4.13
C GLY A 75 -13.50 -2.29 4.93
N ASP A 76 -12.20 -2.61 4.92
CA ASP A 76 -11.15 -1.81 5.57
C ASP A 76 -11.04 -0.39 4.99
N ALA A 77 -11.07 -0.28 3.66
CA ALA A 77 -11.06 1.02 3.00
C ALA A 77 -12.31 1.84 3.33
N ASN A 78 -13.49 1.20 3.38
CA ASN A 78 -14.74 1.87 3.72
C ASN A 78 -14.71 2.45 5.15
N GLU A 79 -14.19 1.70 6.12
CA GLU A 79 -14.03 2.18 7.50
C GLU A 79 -13.10 3.41 7.55
N THR A 80 -11.95 3.33 6.89
CA THR A 80 -10.98 4.43 6.83
C THR A 80 -11.61 5.69 6.22
N VAL A 81 -12.36 5.53 5.12
CA VAL A 81 -13.05 6.65 4.46
C VAL A 81 -14.15 7.23 5.34
N ALA A 82 -14.91 6.41 6.07
CA ALA A 82 -15.93 6.89 7.00
C ALA A 82 -15.31 7.79 8.08
N ASN A 83 -14.19 7.35 8.66
CA ASN A 83 -13.44 8.11 9.66
C ASN A 83 -12.85 9.42 9.10
N LEU A 84 -12.31 9.39 7.89
CA LEU A 84 -11.85 10.60 7.19
C LEU A 84 -12.98 11.62 7.01
N LEU A 85 -14.17 11.18 6.58
CA LEU A 85 -15.32 12.06 6.38
C LEU A 85 -15.84 12.65 7.69
N GLU A 86 -15.80 11.87 8.77
CA GLU A 86 -16.14 12.34 10.11
C GLU A 86 -15.18 13.45 10.58
N ASP A 87 -13.87 13.26 10.37
CA ASP A 87 -12.86 14.25 10.73
C ASP A 87 -12.98 15.53 9.89
N TYR A 88 -13.34 15.40 8.61
CA TYR A 88 -13.66 16.53 7.76
C TYR A 88 -14.84 17.34 8.30
N ALA A 89 -15.96 16.67 8.62
CA ALA A 89 -17.15 17.31 9.15
C ALA A 89 -16.90 18.00 10.50
N ALA A 90 -15.98 17.45 11.31
CA ALA A 90 -15.59 18.00 12.60
C ALA A 90 -14.48 19.07 12.53
N GLY A 91 -14.00 19.46 11.34
CA GLY A 91 -12.93 20.45 11.20
C GLY A 91 -11.55 19.98 11.73
N ARG A 92 -11.35 18.66 11.80
CA ARG A 92 -10.11 18.03 12.31
C ARG A 92 -9.04 17.83 11.24
N LEU A 93 -9.28 18.26 10.00
CA LEU A 93 -8.30 18.20 8.91
C LEU A 93 -7.57 19.52 8.75
N ASP A 94 -6.38 19.48 8.17
CA ASP A 94 -5.65 20.68 7.78
C ASP A 94 -6.26 21.33 6.55
N THR A 95 -6.23 22.65 6.51
CA THR A 95 -6.65 23.37 5.30
C THR A 95 -5.54 23.23 4.25
N PRO A 96 -5.86 22.74 3.04
CA PRO A 96 -4.84 22.60 2.00
C PRO A 96 -4.37 23.97 1.53
N GLU A 97 -3.06 24.20 1.56
CA GLU A 97 -2.44 25.44 1.03
C GLU A 97 -2.73 25.64 -0.46
N THR A 98 -2.88 24.54 -1.22
CA THR A 98 -3.23 24.56 -2.64
C THR A 98 -4.34 23.54 -2.91
N PRO A 99 -5.63 23.93 -2.82
CA PRO A 99 -6.76 23.02 -3.04
C PRO A 99 -6.92 22.62 -4.51
N ALA A 100 -6.32 23.39 -5.43
CA ALA A 100 -6.32 23.05 -6.84
C ALA A 100 -5.50 21.77 -7.08
N ARG A 101 -6.12 20.79 -7.74
CA ARG A 101 -5.43 19.59 -8.20
C ARG A 101 -4.23 20.02 -9.05
N ARG A 102 -3.01 19.76 -8.57
CA ARG A 102 -1.82 19.97 -9.40
C ARG A 102 -1.97 19.12 -10.67
N PRO A 103 -1.91 19.72 -11.86
CA PRO A 103 -1.94 18.95 -13.10
C PRO A 103 -0.76 17.99 -13.08
N TRP A 104 -1.03 16.71 -13.33
CA TRP A 104 0.02 15.71 -13.41
C TRP A 104 0.91 16.06 -14.60
N THR A 105 2.12 16.56 -14.35
CA THR A 105 3.14 16.84 -15.36
C THR A 105 4.20 15.75 -15.30
N ARG A 106 4.63 15.27 -16.48
CA ARG A 106 5.69 14.26 -16.62
C ARG A 106 7.01 14.69 -15.97
N SER A 107 7.20 15.99 -15.75
CA SER A 107 8.44 16.62 -15.27
C SER A 107 8.40 16.99 -13.78
N SER A 108 7.42 16.50 -13.01
CA SER A 108 7.37 16.81 -11.56
C SER A 108 8.57 16.17 -10.84
N PRO A 109 9.39 16.95 -10.11
CA PRO A 109 10.68 16.48 -9.56
C PRO A 109 10.54 15.39 -8.48
N SER A 110 9.35 15.17 -7.93
CA SER A 110 9.09 14.12 -6.94
C SER A 110 9.05 12.69 -7.50
N ALA A 111 8.95 12.50 -8.83
CA ALA A 111 8.87 11.17 -9.45
C ALA A 111 10.16 10.73 -10.14
N ALA A 112 11.22 11.55 -10.10
CA ALA A 112 12.39 11.38 -10.96
C ALA A 112 13.40 10.34 -10.47
N SER A 113 13.36 9.91 -9.21
CA SER A 113 14.43 9.04 -8.65
C SER A 113 14.08 7.55 -8.52
N ALA A 114 12.85 7.09 -8.82
CA ALA A 114 12.50 5.69 -8.54
C ALA A 114 11.45 5.05 -9.47
N SER A 115 11.35 5.44 -10.75
CA SER A 115 10.46 4.71 -11.67
C SER A 115 11.04 4.59 -13.08
N PRO A 116 11.12 3.37 -13.68
CA PRO A 116 11.26 3.25 -15.13
C PRO A 116 10.06 3.95 -15.81
N PRO A 117 10.18 4.41 -17.06
CA PRO A 117 9.15 5.21 -17.74
C PRO A 117 7.81 4.45 -17.82
N GLY A 118 6.94 4.68 -16.84
CA GLY A 118 5.70 3.94 -16.62
C GLY A 118 4.49 4.83 -16.79
N THR A 119 3.86 4.72 -17.96
CA THR A 119 2.41 4.87 -18.21
C THR A 119 1.62 5.84 -17.33
N ALA A 120 1.46 7.07 -17.83
CA ALA A 120 0.28 7.89 -17.55
C ALA A 120 -1.01 7.08 -17.74
N GLY A 121 -2.08 7.36 -17.01
CA GLY A 121 -3.35 6.59 -17.02
C GLY A 121 -3.96 6.33 -18.41
N THR A 122 -3.64 7.12 -19.42
CA THR A 122 -4.04 6.91 -20.83
C THR A 122 -3.31 5.76 -21.53
N ALA A 123 -2.12 5.38 -21.08
CA ALA A 123 -1.30 4.34 -21.72
C ALA A 123 -1.63 2.91 -21.26
N TRP A 124 -2.52 2.76 -20.27
CA TRP A 124 -2.92 1.46 -19.75
C TRP A 124 -3.89 0.72 -20.68
N THR A 125 -4.85 1.45 -21.27
CA THR A 125 -5.85 0.90 -22.20
C THR A 125 -5.22 0.33 -23.48
N PRO A 126 -4.28 1.01 -24.15
CA PRO A 126 -3.58 0.45 -25.31
C PRO A 126 -2.75 -0.79 -24.97
N ARG A 127 -2.07 -0.81 -23.80
CA ARG A 127 -1.28 -1.96 -23.34
C ARG A 127 -2.16 -3.18 -23.06
N ARG A 128 -3.31 -3.00 -22.39
CA ARG A 128 -4.29 -4.06 -22.16
C ARG A 128 -4.83 -4.64 -23.46
N ARG A 129 -5.19 -3.79 -24.42
CA ARG A 129 -5.66 -4.22 -25.75
C ARG A 129 -4.59 -4.98 -26.53
N ARG A 130 -3.33 -4.53 -26.49
CA ARG A 130 -2.20 -5.23 -27.14
C ARG A 130 -1.96 -6.61 -26.53
N TRP A 131 -2.04 -6.73 -25.21
CA TRP A 131 -1.89 -8.01 -24.51
C TRP A 131 -3.03 -8.98 -24.84
N ALA A 132 -4.28 -8.52 -24.85
CA ALA A 132 -5.44 -9.33 -25.20
C ALA A 132 -5.33 -9.88 -26.64
N ARG A 133 -4.94 -9.04 -27.61
CA ARG A 133 -4.69 -9.45 -29.00
C ARG A 133 -3.58 -10.50 -29.13
N ARG A 134 -2.47 -10.33 -28.40
CA ARG A 134 -1.36 -11.30 -28.39
C ARG A 134 -1.70 -12.64 -27.71
N ARG A 135 -2.71 -12.69 -26.84
CA ARG A 135 -3.26 -13.96 -26.34
C ARG A 135 -4.12 -14.63 -27.39
N ALA A 136 -5.03 -13.87 -28.02
CA ALA A 136 -5.95 -14.40 -29.03
C ALA A 136 -5.21 -14.98 -30.26
N ALA A 137 -4.06 -14.42 -30.64
CA ALA A 137 -3.25 -14.91 -31.76
C ALA A 137 -2.33 -16.11 -31.43
N ARG A 138 -2.44 -16.68 -30.22
CA ARG A 138 -1.63 -17.82 -29.76
C ARG A 138 -2.46 -19.07 -29.41
N GLY A 139 -3.76 -19.04 -29.70
CA GLY A 139 -4.64 -20.21 -29.72
C GLY A 139 -5.03 -20.51 -31.15
#